data_AF-A0A438F853-F1
#
_entry.id   AF-A0A438F853-F1
#
_cell.length_a   1.000
_cell.length_b   1.000
_cell.length_c   1.000
_cell.angle_alpha   90.00
_cell.angle_beta   90.00
_cell.angle_gamma   90.00
#
_symmetry.space_group_name_H-M   'P 1'
#
loop_
_entity.id
_entity.type
_entity.pdbx_description
1 polymer ?
#
loop_
_entity_poly.entity_id
_entity_poly.type
_entity_poly.pdbx_seq_one_letter_code
_entity_poly.pdbx_strand_id
1 'polypeptide(L)' 'MESYLNDNFGGVKPKNSSEEALQRWRKLCWVVKNPKRRFRFTANLSKRFEAQAIRRSNQD' A
#
# COMPACT_ATOMS: atom_id res chain seq x y z
N MET A 1 16.56 -15.55 4.56
CA MET A 1 15.21 -14.94 4.60
C MET A 1 15.30 -13.41 4.55
N GLU A 2 16.21 -12.78 5.29
CA GLU A 2 16.36 -11.31 5.32
C GLU A 2 16.74 -10.68 3.97
N SER A 3 17.63 -11.29 3.18
CA SER A 3 17.99 -10.79 1.83
C SER A 3 16.78 -10.72 0.90
N TYR A 4 16.00 -11.81 0.82
CA TYR A 4 14.75 -11.84 0.04
C TYR A 4 13.75 -10.76 0.46
N LEU A 5 13.67 -10.48 1.77
CA LEU A 5 12.79 -9.45 2.30
C LEU A 5 13.28 -8.05 1.92
N ASN A 6 14.58 -7.80 1.97
CA ASN A 6 15.15 -6.50 1.66
C ASN A 6 15.10 -6.20 0.14
N ASP A 7 15.44 -7.18 -0.70
CA ASP A 7 15.48 -7.01 -2.16
C ASP A 7 14.08 -6.78 -2.76
N ASN A 8 13.05 -7.43 -2.20
CA ASN A 8 11.69 -7.35 -2.75
C ASN A 8 10.81 -6.31 -2.04
N PHE A 9 11.12 -5.99 -0.77
CA PHE A 9 10.25 -5.18 0.10
C PHE A 9 10.97 -4.08 0.89
N GLY A 10 12.30 -3.96 0.81
CA GLY A 10 13.09 -2.92 1.48
C GLY A 10 12.80 -1.50 0.95
N GLY A 11 12.16 -1.38 -0.22
CA GLY A 11 11.74 -0.10 -0.79
C GLY A 11 10.52 0.55 -0.14
N VAL A 12 9.88 -0.11 0.84
CA VAL A 12 8.69 0.43 1.52
C VAL A 12 9.12 1.44 2.59
N LYS A 13 9.11 2.72 2.21
CA LYS A 13 9.37 3.84 3.11
C LYS A 13 8.23 4.02 4.13
N PRO A 14 8.54 4.51 5.34
CA PRO A 14 7.53 4.82 6.37
C PRO A 14 6.46 5.81 5.91
N LYS A 15 6.80 6.74 4.99
CA LYS A 15 5.89 7.74 4.41
C LYS A 15 6.16 7.88 2.91
N ASN A 16 5.13 8.21 2.14
CA ASN A 16 5.20 8.53 0.70
C ASN A 16 5.83 7.43 -0.17
N SER A 17 5.59 6.16 0.17
CA SER A 17 5.95 5.03 -0.70
C SER A 17 5.13 5.05 -1.99
N SER A 18 5.74 4.60 -3.08
CA SER A 18 5.02 4.39 -4.35
C SER A 18 3.91 3.35 -4.18
N GLU A 19 2.89 3.45 -5.03
CA GLU A 19 1.73 2.56 -4.99
C GLU A 19 2.13 1.09 -5.20
N GLU A 20 3.07 0.84 -6.11
CA GLU A 20 3.62 -0.49 -6.39
C GLU A 20 4.35 -1.09 -5.17
N ALA A 21 5.16 -0.30 -4.46
CA ALA A 21 5.84 -0.75 -3.25
C ALA A 21 4.84 -1.13 -2.16
N LEU A 22 3.76 -0.34 -2.00
CA LEU A 22 2.67 -0.62 -1.07
C LEU A 22 1.89 -1.88 -1.46
N GLN A 23 1.68 -2.13 -2.75
CA GLN A 23 1.02 -3.35 -3.24
C GLN A 23 1.87 -4.61 -3.00
N ARG A 24 3.17 -4.55 -3.26
CA ARG A 24 4.12 -5.64 -2.94
C ARG A 24 4.09 -5.94 -1.44
N TRP A 25 4.13 -4.93 -0.58
CA TRP A 25 4.02 -5.09 0.87
C TRP A 25 2.72 -5.80 1.28
N ARG A 26 1.57 -5.37 0.73
CA ARG A 26 0.25 -5.99 1.00
C ARG A 26 0.24 -7.48 0.66
N LYS A 27 0.86 -7.87 -0.47
CA LYS A 27 1.02 -9.26 -0.92
C LYS A 27 2.02 -10.07 -0.08
N LEU A 28 2.87 -9.46 0.74
CA LEU A 28 3.80 -10.20 1.61
C LEU A 28 3.23 -10.40 3.02
N CYS A 29 2.44 -9.46 3.53
CA CYS A 29 1.94 -9.49 4.91
C CYS A 29 1.05 -10.71 5.25
N TRP A 30 0.71 -11.58 4.29
CA TRP A 30 -0.01 -12.84 4.60
C TRP A 30 0.97 -13.92 5.08
N VAL A 31 2.24 -13.79 4.68
CA VAL A 31 3.36 -14.66 5.09
C VAL A 31 3.95 -14.18 6.42
N VAL A 32 4.16 -12.86 6.58
CA VAL A 32 4.83 -12.30 7.75
C VAL A 32 3.79 -11.81 8.76
N LYS A 33 3.65 -12.55 9.88
CA LYS A 33 2.67 -12.35 10.97
C LYS A 33 2.31 -10.87 11.23
N ASN A 34 1.03 -10.52 11.01
CA ASN A 34 0.17 -9.67 11.85
C ASN A 34 -0.92 -8.95 11.02
N PRO A 35 -2.06 -9.61 10.76
CA PRO A 35 -3.14 -9.08 9.93
C PRO A 35 -3.81 -7.81 10.49
N LYS A 36 -3.86 -7.65 11.81
CA LYS A 36 -4.58 -6.55 12.50
C LYS A 36 -3.82 -5.22 12.51
N ARG A 37 -2.50 -5.21 12.32
CA ARG A 37 -1.71 -3.96 12.17
C ARG A 37 -1.66 -3.43 10.72
N ARG A 38 -2.20 -4.17 9.75
CA ARG A 38 -2.02 -3.94 8.30
C ARG A 38 -2.55 -2.61 7.74
N PHE A 39 -3.54 -1.99 8.38
CA PHE A 39 -4.30 -0.90 7.74
C PHE A 39 -4.52 0.33 8.62
N ARG A 40 -3.95 0.38 9.83
CA ARG A 40 -4.12 1.54 10.72
C ARG A 40 -3.45 2.81 10.19
N PHE A 41 -2.49 2.70 9.26
CA PHE A 41 -1.71 3.84 8.75
C PHE A 41 -1.41 3.79 7.25
N THR A 42 -1.91 2.80 6.51
CA THR A 42 -1.77 2.75 5.04
C THR A 42 -2.99 3.39 4.41
N ALA A 43 -2.77 4.31 3.48
CA ALA A 43 -3.86 5.00 2.79
C ALA A 43 -4.87 4.00 2.20
N ASN A 44 -6.17 4.28 2.37
CA ASN A 44 -7.23 3.50 1.76
C ASN A 44 -7.26 3.83 0.26
N LEU A 45 -6.69 2.92 -0.54
CA LEU A 45 -6.58 3.07 -2.00
C LEU A 45 -7.95 3.12 -2.67
N SER A 46 -8.91 2.30 -2.24
CA SER A 46 -10.29 2.30 -2.78
C SER A 46 -10.91 3.69 -2.67
N LYS A 47 -10.88 4.28 -1.46
CA LYS A 47 -11.44 5.61 -1.23
C LYS A 47 -10.75 6.71 -2.02
N ARG A 48 -9.46 6.56 -2.35
CA ARG A 48 -8.73 7.53 -3.19
C ARG A 48 -9.19 7.47 -4.64
N PHE A 49 -9.37 6.28 -5.19
CA PHE A 49 -9.89 6.11 -6.55
C PHE A 49 -11.32 6.63 -6.65
N GLU A 50 -12.18 6.31 -5.67
CA GLU A 50 -13.54 6.85 -5.59
C GLU A 50 -13.55 8.39 -5.54
N ALA A 51 -12.71 9.00 -4.69
CA ALA A 51 -12.61 10.46 -4.61
C ALA A 51 -12.08 11.11 -5.90
N GLN A 52 -11.15 10.45 -6.60
CA GLN A 52 -10.68 10.92 -7.92
C GLN A 52 -11.77 10.80 -8.98
N ALA A 53 -12.55 9.72 -8.99
CA ALA A 53 -13.65 9.54 -9.93
C ALA A 53 -14.73 10.62 -9.75
N ILE A 54 -15.11 10.92 -8.50
CA ILE A 54 -16.07 12.00 -8.17
C ILE A 54 -15.53 13.36 -8.61
N ARG A 55 -14.23 13.63 -8.43
CA ARG A 55 -13.63 14.90 -8.87
C ARG A 55 -13.67 15.06 -10.39
N ARG A 56 -13.40 13.98 -11.14
CA ARG A 56 -13.48 14.00 -12.61
C ARG A 56 -14.92 14.23 -13.07
N SER A 57 -15.90 13.52 -12.48
CA SER A 57 -17.31 13.68 -12.87
C SER A 57 -17.90 15.05 -12.60
N ASN A 58 -17.36 15.80 -11.63
CA ASN A 58 -17.82 17.15 -11.30
C ASN A 58 -17.13 18.24 -12.14
N GLN A 59 -16.11 17.89 -12.93
CA GLN A 59 -15.42 18.81 -13.84
C GLN A 59 -15.97 18.76 -15.28
N ASP A 60 -16.78 17.74 -15.59
CA ASP A 60 -17.61 17.66 -16.80
C ASP A 60 -18.94 18.42 -16.59
#